data_AF-A0A2V5W3R2-F1
#
_entry.id   AF-A0A2V5W3R2-F1
#
_cell.length_a   1.000
_cell.length_b   1.000
_cell.length_c   1.000
_cell.angle_alpha   90.00
_cell.angle_beta   90.00
_cell.angle_gamma   90.00
#
_symmetry.space_group_name_H-M   'P 1'
#
loop_
_entity.id
_entity.type
_entity.pdbx_description
1 polymer ?
#
loop_
_entity_poly.entity_id
_entity_poly.type
_entity_poly.pdbx_seq_one_letter_code
_entity_poly.pdbx_strand_id
1 'polypeptide(L)'
;MCLSARAPISSCESPRCNLTAFKMDTALLPEEKLALLQAADLRRKWHSLDDQRVCVLCDRTITGRQLEVRREPGGTLSIHCPTEGCPSVPSDWFYQGNACSKPVHRRTSEASIWNA
;
A
#
# COMPACT_ATOMS: atom_id res chain seq x y z
N MET A 1 45.26 -43.32 27.88
CA MET A 1 43.89 -43.87 27.70
C MET A 1 43.03 -43.08 28.68
N CYS A 2 42.12 -42.17 28.33
CA CYS A 2 41.17 -42.10 27.22
C CYS A 2 40.98 -40.64 26.75
N LEU A 3 40.78 -40.44 25.44
CA LEU A 3 40.48 -39.14 24.83
C LEU A 3 38.95 -38.94 24.84
N SER A 4 38.46 -37.86 25.47
CA SER A 4 37.04 -37.48 25.37
C SER A 4 36.71 -37.02 23.96
N ALA A 5 35.86 -37.77 23.27
CA ALA A 5 35.28 -37.40 21.99
C ALA A 5 34.30 -36.23 22.17
N ARG A 6 34.60 -35.08 21.56
CA ARG A 6 33.63 -34.00 21.34
C ARG A 6 32.91 -34.28 20.01
N ALA A 7 31.59 -34.35 20.07
CA ALA A 7 30.72 -34.46 18.90
C ALA A 7 30.85 -33.21 18.00
N PRO A 8 30.86 -33.34 16.66
CA PRO A 8 30.84 -32.18 15.79
C PRO A 8 29.44 -31.55 15.74
N ILE A 9 29.47 -30.23 15.73
CA ILE A 9 28.34 -29.31 15.74
C ILE A 9 27.65 -29.39 14.37
N SER A 10 26.31 -29.43 14.43
CA SER A 10 25.36 -29.28 13.32
C SER A 10 25.86 -28.33 12.21
N SER A 11 26.06 -28.90 11.02
CA SER A 11 26.04 -28.15 9.76
C SER A 11 24.78 -28.53 9.00
N CYS A 12 23.75 -27.70 9.11
CA CYS A 12 22.63 -27.69 8.18
C CYS A 12 23.09 -27.02 6.89
N GLU A 13 23.85 -27.74 6.06
CA GLU A 13 24.13 -27.30 4.70
C GLU A 13 22.83 -27.41 3.89
N SER A 14 22.17 -26.27 3.64
CA SER A 14 21.12 -26.17 2.63
C SER A 14 21.73 -25.61 1.35
N PRO A 15 21.90 -26.42 0.28
CA PRO A 15 22.31 -25.89 -1.00
C PRO A 15 21.06 -25.57 -1.85
N ARG A 16 20.95 -24.28 -2.17
CA ARG A 16 20.32 -23.72 -3.36
C ARG A 16 18.80 -23.89 -3.51
N CYS A 17 18.07 -22.87 -3.02
CA CYS A 17 16.85 -22.45 -3.68
C CYS A 17 17.24 -21.43 -4.75
N ASN A 18 16.91 -21.74 -6.00
CA ASN A 18 17.42 -21.05 -7.17
C ASN A 18 16.84 -19.62 -7.31
N LEU A 19 17.70 -18.68 -7.73
CA LEU A 19 17.31 -17.36 -8.22
C LEU A 19 16.38 -17.52 -9.43
N THR A 20 15.10 -17.23 -9.26
CA THR A 20 14.22 -16.72 -10.33
C THR A 20 13.34 -15.60 -9.78
N ALA A 21 13.58 -14.41 -10.30
CA ALA A 21 12.84 -13.19 -10.04
C ALA A 21 11.42 -13.28 -10.60
N PHE A 22 10.38 -13.08 -9.81
CA PHE A 22 9.06 -12.74 -10.32
C PHE A 22 8.34 -11.86 -9.30
N LYS A 23 7.77 -10.74 -9.77
CA LYS A 23 6.73 -9.98 -9.07
C LYS A 23 5.71 -10.99 -8.53
N MET A 24 5.81 -11.35 -7.26
CA MET A 24 4.67 -11.93 -6.58
C MET A 24 3.87 -10.74 -6.10
N ASP A 25 2.98 -10.26 -6.98
CA ASP A 25 1.67 -9.85 -6.51
C ASP A 25 1.20 -11.06 -5.71
N THR A 26 1.43 -10.99 -4.41
CA THR A 26 1.28 -12.14 -3.53
C THR A 26 -0.22 -12.36 -3.60
N ALA A 27 -0.65 -13.49 -4.18
CA ALA A 27 -2.06 -13.83 -4.28
C ALA A 27 -2.58 -14.11 -2.87
N LEU A 28 -2.66 -13.06 -2.06
CA LEU A 28 -3.24 -13.03 -0.75
C LEU A 28 -4.72 -13.28 -0.93
N LEU A 29 -5.26 -14.10 -0.05
CA LEU A 29 -6.70 -14.27 -0.02
C LEU A 29 -7.34 -12.90 0.24
N PRO A 30 -8.52 -12.61 -0.33
CA PRO A 30 -9.22 -11.36 -0.10
C PRO A 30 -9.36 -11.00 1.38
N GLU A 31 -9.56 -12.01 2.23
CA GLU A 31 -9.70 -11.90 3.68
C GLU A 31 -8.37 -11.49 4.35
N GLU A 32 -7.25 -12.06 3.91
CA GLU A 32 -5.91 -11.69 4.39
C GLU A 32 -5.56 -10.27 3.98
N LYS A 33 -5.89 -9.89 2.74
CA LYS A 33 -5.68 -8.53 2.24
C LYS A 33 -6.49 -7.52 3.04
N LEU A 34 -7.75 -7.84 3.35
CA LEU A 34 -8.59 -6.98 4.18
C LEU A 34 -8.04 -6.84 5.59
N ALA A 35 -7.57 -7.93 6.20
CA ALA A 35 -6.96 -7.91 7.53
C ALA A 35 -5.71 -7.01 7.57
N LEU A 36 -4.85 -7.07 6.54
CA LEU A 36 -3.69 -6.19 6.42
C LEU A 36 -4.11 -4.71 6.31
N LEU A 37 -5.10 -4.42 5.48
CA LEU A 37 -5.63 -3.06 5.32
C LEU A 37 -6.21 -2.51 6.62
N GLN A 38 -6.92 -3.35 7.39
CA GLN A 38 -7.44 -3.01 8.71
C GLN A 38 -6.34 -2.75 9.74
N ALA A 39 -5.24 -3.51 9.68
CA ALA A 39 -4.09 -3.32 10.55
C ALA A 39 -3.27 -2.06 10.19
N ALA A 40 -3.27 -1.66 8.93
CA ALA A 40 -2.49 -0.53 8.42
C ALA A 40 -3.04 0.86 8.83
N ASP A 41 -4.34 0.98 9.08
CA ASP A 41 -4.97 2.22 9.57
C ASP A 41 -6.01 1.91 10.67
N LEU A 42 -5.60 2.08 11.92
CA LEU A 42 -6.44 1.82 13.09
C LEU A 42 -7.56 2.85 13.29
N ARG A 43 -7.41 4.05 12.70
CA ARG A 43 -8.35 5.16 12.89
C ARG A 43 -9.45 5.16 11.83
N ARG A 44 -9.10 4.84 10.59
CA ARG A 44 -10.01 4.70 9.47
C ARG A 44 -9.88 3.28 8.96
N LYS A 45 -10.62 2.37 9.58
CA LYS A 45 -10.58 0.96 9.20
C LYS A 45 -11.20 0.75 7.83
N TRP A 46 -10.63 -0.19 7.09
CA TRP A 46 -11.22 -0.75 5.88
C TRP A 46 -12.28 -1.77 6.29
N HIS A 47 -13.53 -1.59 5.86
CA HIS A 47 -14.62 -2.53 6.15
C HIS A 47 -14.78 -3.55 5.04
N SER A 48 -14.48 -3.16 3.80
CA SER A 48 -14.45 -4.02 2.62
C SER A 48 -13.25 -3.67 1.73
N LEU A 49 -12.85 -4.60 0.86
CA LEU A 49 -11.92 -4.32 -0.23
C LEU A 49 -12.50 -3.35 -1.28
N ASP A 50 -13.83 -3.19 -1.30
CA ASP A 50 -14.55 -2.27 -2.18
C ASP A 50 -14.66 -0.85 -1.59
N ASP A 51 -14.24 -0.63 -0.35
CA ASP A 51 -14.19 0.71 0.22
C ASP A 51 -13.34 1.62 -0.69
N GLN A 52 -13.79 2.86 -0.87
CA GLN A 52 -13.10 3.84 -1.69
C GLN A 52 -12.46 4.91 -0.83
N ARG A 53 -11.22 5.25 -1.17
CA ARG A 53 -10.47 6.35 -0.58
C ARG A 53 -9.82 7.18 -1.66
N VAL A 54 -9.48 8.42 -1.34
CA VAL A 54 -8.69 9.31 -2.18
C VAL A 54 -7.30 9.39 -1.59
N CYS A 55 -6.29 9.13 -2.42
CA CYS A 55 -4.91 9.44 -2.10
C CYS A 55 -4.67 10.94 -2.27
N VAL A 56 -4.28 11.64 -1.21
CA VAL A 56 -4.07 13.11 -1.28
C VAL A 56 -2.78 13.50 -1.99
N LEU A 57 -1.88 12.55 -2.29
CA LEU A 57 -0.64 12.83 -3.01
C LEU A 57 -0.79 12.75 -4.53
N CYS A 58 -1.67 11.87 -5.02
CA CYS A 58 -1.89 11.69 -6.47
C CYS A 58 -3.33 11.99 -6.92
N ASP A 59 -4.19 12.41 -5.99
CA ASP A 59 -5.62 12.73 -6.19
C ASP A 59 -6.44 11.63 -6.87
N ARG A 60 -5.99 10.37 -6.77
CA ARG A 60 -6.71 9.22 -7.34
C ARG A 60 -7.59 8.55 -6.30
N THR A 61 -8.76 8.13 -6.73
CA THR A 61 -9.60 7.19 -5.99
C THR A 61 -8.96 5.80 -6.07
N ILE A 62 -8.80 5.17 -4.91
CA ILE A 62 -8.21 3.85 -4.73
C ILE A 62 -9.19 2.97 -3.96
N THR A 63 -9.24 1.68 -4.33
CA THR A 63 -9.95 0.65 -3.58
C THR A 63 -8.96 -0.28 -2.87
N GLY A 64 -9.45 -1.00 -1.87
CA GLY A 64 -8.67 -2.02 -1.17
C GLY A 64 -8.19 -3.11 -2.13
N ARG A 65 -8.98 -3.41 -3.18
CA ARG A 65 -8.57 -4.33 -4.26
C ARG A 65 -7.37 -3.82 -5.05
N GLN A 66 -7.30 -2.52 -5.33
CA GLN A 66 -6.24 -1.92 -6.15
C GLN A 66 -4.93 -1.71 -5.39
N LEU A 67 -4.99 -1.55 -4.07
CA LEU A 67 -3.79 -1.35 -3.26
C LEU A 67 -2.79 -2.51 -3.43
N GLU A 68 -1.52 -2.17 -3.63
CA GLU A 68 -0.45 -3.13 -3.81
C GLU A 68 0.09 -3.56 -2.44
N VAL A 69 0.20 -4.86 -2.21
CA VAL A 69 0.86 -5.39 -1.02
C VAL A 69 2.23 -5.91 -1.42
N ARG A 70 3.27 -5.38 -0.78
CA ARG A 70 4.67 -5.75 -1.05
C ARG A 70 5.26 -6.37 0.20
N ARG A 71 6.13 -7.36 0.02
CA ARG A 71 6.93 -7.94 1.10
C ARG A 71 8.29 -7.26 1.13
N GLU A 72 8.56 -6.54 2.21
CA GLU A 72 9.83 -5.87 2.43
C GLU A 72 10.94 -6.86 2.83
N PRO A 73 12.22 -6.50 2.60
CA PRO A 73 13.35 -7.23 3.17
C PRO A 73 13.22 -7.29 4.69
N GLY A 74 13.02 -8.48 5.24
CA GLY A 74 12.70 -8.70 6.66
C GLY A 74 11.33 -9.33 6.92
N GLY A 75 10.53 -9.55 5.87
CA GLY A 75 9.27 -10.31 5.95
C GLY A 75 8.04 -9.48 6.30
N THR A 76 8.22 -8.19 6.62
CA THR A 76 7.13 -7.24 6.85
C THR A 76 6.35 -6.99 5.57
N LEU A 77 5.02 -6.95 5.66
CA LEU A 77 4.14 -6.59 4.56
C LEU A 77 3.85 -5.08 4.62
N SER A 78 4.05 -4.40 3.49
CA SER A 78 3.78 -2.98 3.30
C SER A 78 2.69 -2.79 2.25
N ILE A 79 1.87 -1.75 2.42
CA ILE A 79 0.75 -1.44 1.51
C ILE A 79 1.05 -0.13 0.80
N HIS A 80 0.93 -0.14 -0.53
CA HIS A 80 1.32 0.96 -1.41
C HIS A 80 0.16 1.39 -2.30
N CYS A 81 0.17 2.67 -2.67
CA CYS A 81 -0.76 3.19 -3.67
C CYS A 81 -0.50 2.54 -5.04
N PRO A 82 -1.55 2.19 -5.81
CA PRO A 82 -1.42 1.62 -7.15
C PRO A 82 -0.83 2.59 -8.19
N THR A 83 -0.67 3.87 -7.84
CA THR A 83 -0.10 4.85 -8.75
C THR A 83 1.41 4.69 -8.79
N GLU A 84 1.96 4.42 -9.98
CA GLU A 84 3.39 4.30 -10.19
C GLU A 84 4.14 5.53 -9.64
N GLY A 85 5.14 5.29 -8.79
CA GLY A 85 5.96 6.34 -8.18
C GLY A 85 5.28 7.17 -7.09
N CYS A 86 4.04 6.89 -6.70
CA CYS A 86 3.39 7.61 -5.61
C CYS A 86 3.94 7.13 -4.24
N PRO A 87 4.53 8.02 -3.42
CA PRO A 87 5.10 7.64 -2.13
C PRO A 87 4.05 7.61 -1.00
N SER A 88 2.76 7.60 -1.32
CA SER A 88 1.72 7.72 -0.30
C SER A 88 1.64 6.50 0.62
N VAL A 89 1.36 6.79 1.88
CA VAL A 89 1.18 5.80 2.95
C VAL A 89 -0.29 5.75 3.38
N PRO A 90 -0.72 4.74 4.17
CA PRO A 90 -2.10 4.64 4.63
C PRO A 90 -2.67 5.90 5.30
N SER A 91 -1.81 6.70 5.94
CA SER A 91 -2.19 7.98 6.54
C SER A 91 -2.69 9.02 5.54
N ASP A 92 -2.26 8.94 4.28
CA ASP A 92 -2.57 9.86 3.18
C ASP A 92 -3.88 9.50 2.44
N TRP A 93 -4.57 8.44 2.85
CA TRP A 93 -5.77 7.95 2.19
C TRP A 93 -7.02 8.29 2.99
N PHE A 94 -7.85 9.18 2.45
CA PHE A 94 -9.02 9.71 3.12
C PHE A 94 -10.30 9.25 2.41
N TYR A 95 -11.42 9.19 3.14
CA TYR A 95 -12.71 8.97 2.49
C TYR A 95 -12.96 10.07 1.46
N GLN A 96 -13.51 9.71 0.31
CA GLN A 96 -13.98 10.71 -0.65
C GLN A 96 -15.01 11.57 0.09
N GLY A 97 -14.62 12.80 0.39
CA GLY A 97 -15.49 13.73 1.10
C GLY A 97 -16.79 13.84 0.33
N ASN A 98 -17.91 13.60 1.01
CA ASN A 98 -19.25 13.96 0.57
C ASN A 98 -19.46 15.49 0.62
N ALA A 99 -18.40 16.27 0.39
CA ALA A 99 -18.51 17.70 0.21
C ALA A 99 -19.44 17.90 -0.98
N CYS A 100 -20.66 18.37 -0.67
CA CYS A 100 -21.63 18.84 -1.66
C CYS A 100 -20.83 19.63 -2.69
N SER A 101 -20.69 19.06 -3.89
CA SER A 101 -19.91 19.61 -4.97
C SER A 101 -20.54 20.94 -5.31
N LYS A 102 -20.06 22.01 -4.65
CA LYS A 102 -20.45 23.36 -5.05
C LYS A 102 -19.98 23.46 -6.49
N PRO A 103 -20.87 23.69 -7.46
CA PRO A 103 -20.46 23.83 -8.84
C PRO A 103 -19.39 24.92 -8.85
N VAL A 104 -18.20 24.54 -9.36
CA VAL A 104 -17.13 25.48 -9.63
C VAL A 104 -17.67 26.40 -10.71
N HIS A 105 -18.31 27.50 -10.30
CA HIS A 105 -18.53 28.63 -11.19
C HIS A 105 -17.14 29.15 -11.52
N ARG A 106 -16.62 28.69 -12.65
CA ARG A 106 -15.46 29.24 -13.34
C ARG A 106 -15.77 30.71 -13.57
N ARG A 107 -15.29 31.58 -12.67
CA ARG A 107 -15.27 33.03 -12.89
C ARG A 107 -14.31 33.24 -14.05
N THR A 108 -14.85 33.32 -15.26
CA THR A 108 -14.17 33.97 -16.37
C THR A 108 -13.89 35.39 -15.91
N SER A 109 -12.64 35.67 -15.54
CA SER A 109 -12.15 37.04 -15.56
C SER A 109 -12.05 37.44 -17.02
N GLU A 110 -13.17 37.86 -17.59
CA GLU A 110 -13.17 38.63 -18.81
C GLU A 110 -12.67 40.02 -18.43
N ALA A 111 -11.43 40.30 -18.83
CA ALA A 111 -10.87 41.63 -18.79
C ALA A 111 -11.69 42.53 -19.71
N SER A 112 -12.34 43.55 -19.17
CA SER A 112 -12.57 44.88 -19.78
C SER A 112 -13.57 45.66 -18.94
N ILE A 113 -13.55 46.98 -19.09
CA ILE A 113 -14.37 47.99 -18.40
C ILE A 113 -13.79 48.23 -17.00
N TRP A 114 -12.88 49.20 -16.81
CA TRP A 114 -13.09 50.62 -17.03
C TRP A 114 -11.82 51.30 -17.55
N ASN A 115 -11.89 51.83 -18.78
CA ASN A 115 -11.14 53.02 -19.15
C ASN A 115 -12.08 54.20 -18.89
N ALA A 116 -11.72 55.08 -17.96
CA ALA A 116 -12.29 56.41 -17.78
C ALA A 116 -11.21 57.33 -17.22
#